data_AF-A0A7Z7IFN1-F1
#
_entry.id   AF-A0A7Z7IFN1-F1
#
_cell.length_a   1.000
_cell.length_b   1.000
_cell.length_c   1.000
_cell.angle_alpha   90.00
_cell.angle_beta   90.00
_cell.angle_gamma   90.00
#
_symmetry.space_group_name_H-M   'P 1'
#
loop_
_entity.id
_entity.type
_entity.pdbx_description
1 polymer ?
#
loop_
_entity_poly.entity_id
_entity_poly.type
_entity_poly.pdbx_seq_one_letter_code
_entity_poly.pdbx_strand_id
1 'polypeptide(L)'
;MPIGSTGSLPALAAQPESLSATEAVVGAFHELGLGFVEIEGQVRELAMLTRSSETLDAWTLHIYVRYELAIAELIAPRMSQLAPHDPRPRLIGALAMATIRIALDDWLSQGGSLPERVRQGLAAITIT
;
A
#
# COMPACT_ATOMS: atom_id res chain seq x y z
N MET A 1 -14.20 -12.83 8.40
CA MET A 1 -13.12 -13.37 7.54
C MET A 1 -12.15 -12.22 7.27
N PRO A 2 -10.89 -12.24 7.76
CA PRO A 2 -9.98 -11.14 7.49
C PRO A 2 -9.38 -11.35 6.10
N ILE A 3 -9.88 -10.60 5.13
CA ILE A 3 -9.33 -10.50 3.78
C ILE A 3 -8.37 -9.31 3.82
N GLY A 4 -7.06 -9.53 3.68
CA GLY A 4 -6.12 -8.45 3.34
C GLY A 4 -4.73 -8.46 3.99
N SER A 5 -4.50 -9.14 5.12
CA SER A 5 -3.33 -8.82 5.96
C SER A 5 -1.98 -9.44 5.55
N THR A 6 -1.94 -10.38 4.61
CA THR A 6 -0.85 -11.37 4.58
C THR A 6 0.19 -11.19 3.47
N GLY A 7 0.00 -10.30 2.50
CA GLY A 7 0.92 -10.17 1.36
C GLY A 7 1.99 -9.10 1.55
N SER A 8 1.57 -7.85 1.75
CA SER A 8 2.47 -6.68 1.69
C SER A 8 3.37 -6.53 2.91
N LEU A 9 2.90 -6.82 4.12
CA LEU A 9 3.71 -6.68 5.33
C LEU A 9 4.83 -7.73 5.40
N PRO A 10 4.58 -9.02 5.09
CA PRO A 10 5.67 -9.99 4.98
C PRO A 10 6.63 -9.68 3.82
N ALA A 11 6.12 -9.22 2.67
CA ALA A 11 6.98 -8.80 1.55
C ALA A 11 7.86 -7.61 1.93
N LEU A 12 7.32 -6.62 2.65
CA LEU A 12 8.07 -5.46 3.16
C LEU A 12 9.11 -5.85 4.21
N ALA A 13 8.76 -6.77 5.11
CA ALA A 13 9.70 -7.33 6.07
C ALA A 13 10.84 -8.11 5.39
N ALA A 14 10.57 -8.75 4.25
CA ALA A 14 11.54 -9.50 3.46
C ALA A 14 12.45 -8.64 2.56
N GLN A 15 12.15 -7.35 2.40
CA GLN A 15 12.96 -6.46 1.56
C GLN A 15 14.39 -6.30 2.10
N PRO A 16 15.42 -6.28 1.24
CA PRO A 16 16.81 -6.10 1.65
C PRO A 16 17.01 -4.90 2.58
N GLU A 17 17.80 -5.07 3.64
CA GLU A 17 18.08 -4.02 4.63
C GLU A 17 18.85 -2.83 4.01
N SER A 18 19.53 -3.04 2.88
CA SER A 18 20.26 -1.99 2.17
C SER A 18 19.36 -1.00 1.43
N LEU A 19 18.07 -1.30 1.27
CA LEU A 19 17.12 -0.40 0.62
C LEU A 19 16.68 0.71 1.60
N SER A 20 16.51 1.92 1.07
CA SER A 20 15.84 2.99 1.80
C SER A 20 14.39 2.62 2.12
N ALA A 21 13.78 3.33 3.07
CA ALA A 21 12.38 3.14 3.45
C ALA A 21 11.42 3.16 2.25
N THR A 22 11.58 4.13 1.34
CA THR A 22 10.74 4.25 0.14
C THR A 22 11.00 3.14 -0.87
N GLU A 23 12.27 2.78 -1.11
CA GLU A 23 12.62 1.67 -2.01
C GLU A 23 12.07 0.33 -1.52
N ALA A 24 12.11 0.08 -0.21
CA ALA A 24 11.52 -1.11 0.38
C ALA A 24 10.00 -1.16 0.18
N VAL A 25 9.29 -0.04 0.33
CA VAL A 25 7.85 0.03 0.04
C VAL A 25 7.58 -0.26 -1.44
N VAL A 26 8.31 0.36 -2.35
CA VAL A 26 8.16 0.13 -3.80
C VAL A 26 8.41 -1.35 -4.14
N GLY A 27 9.48 -1.95 -3.61
CA GLY A 27 9.82 -3.35 -3.83
C GLY A 27 8.75 -4.32 -3.30
N ALA A 28 8.24 -4.09 -2.09
CA ALA A 28 7.19 -4.91 -1.49
C ALA A 28 5.89 -4.90 -2.32
N PHE A 29 5.48 -3.74 -2.82
CA PHE A 29 4.29 -3.63 -3.66
C PHE A 29 4.50 -4.15 -5.08
N HIS A 30 5.72 -4.08 -5.61
CA HIS A 30 6.07 -4.74 -6.87
C HIS A 30 5.93 -6.26 -6.74
N GLU A 31 6.48 -6.87 -5.68
CA GLU A 31 6.34 -8.31 -5.42
C GLU A 31 4.88 -8.73 -5.24
N LEU A 32 4.08 -7.94 -4.51
CA LEU A 32 2.64 -8.18 -4.37
C LEU A 32 1.93 -8.15 -5.73
N GLY A 33 2.38 -7.30 -6.65
CA GLY A 33 1.82 -7.16 -7.99
C GLY A 33 2.07 -8.36 -8.91
N LEU A 34 3.10 -9.18 -8.66
CA LEU A 34 3.47 -10.31 -9.52
C LEU A 34 2.39 -11.39 -9.61
N GLY A 35 1.58 -11.56 -8.56
CA GLY A 35 0.46 -12.51 -8.50
C GLY A 35 -0.92 -11.87 -8.66
N PHE A 36 -0.99 -10.65 -9.18
CA PHE A 36 -2.24 -9.91 -9.25
C PHE A 36 -3.21 -10.46 -10.30
N VAL A 37 -2.70 -10.94 -11.43
CA VAL A 37 -3.54 -11.41 -12.55
C VAL A 37 -4.48 -12.54 -12.11
N GLU A 38 -4.00 -13.42 -11.23
CA GLU A 38 -4.73 -14.55 -10.69
C GLU A 38 -5.89 -14.14 -9.77
N ILE A 39 -5.78 -12.98 -9.13
CA ILE A 39 -6.77 -12.48 -8.15
C ILE A 39 -7.55 -11.27 -8.67
N GLU A 40 -7.27 -10.79 -9.88
CA GLU A 40 -7.78 -9.53 -10.42
C GLU A 40 -9.32 -9.44 -10.32
N GLY A 41 -10.02 -10.50 -10.72
CA GLY A 41 -11.49 -10.55 -10.67
C GLY A 41 -12.03 -10.43 -9.24
N GLN A 42 -11.39 -11.09 -8.28
CA GLN A 42 -11.79 -11.06 -6.87
C GLN A 42 -11.54 -9.68 -6.25
N VAL A 43 -10.40 -9.05 -6.60
CA VAL A 43 -10.09 -7.68 -6.16
C VAL A 43 -11.10 -6.69 -6.75
N ARG A 44 -11.46 -6.82 -8.03
CA ARG A 44 -12.48 -5.98 -8.68
C ARG A 44 -13.83 -6.13 -7.99
N GLU A 45 -14.29 -7.36 -7.76
CA GLU A 45 -15.55 -7.65 -7.11
C GLU A 45 -15.59 -7.06 -5.69
N LEU A 46 -14.57 -7.32 -4.88
CA LEU A 46 -14.46 -6.78 -3.53
C LEU A 46 -14.48 -5.25 -3.54
N ALA A 47 -13.73 -4.62 -4.44
CA ALA A 47 -13.63 -3.18 -4.54
C ALA A 47 -14.95 -2.51 -4.98
N MET A 48 -15.76 -3.17 -5.81
CA MET A 48 -17.11 -2.71 -6.15
C MET A 48 -18.07 -2.88 -4.97
N LEU A 49 -18.01 -4.02 -4.26
CA LEU A 49 -18.86 -4.29 -3.10
C LEU A 49 -18.63 -3.25 -1.99
N THR A 50 -17.37 -2.95 -1.65
CA THR A 50 -17.07 -1.97 -0.60
C THR A 50 -17.59 -0.58 -0.94
N ARG A 51 -17.58 -0.19 -2.22
CA ARG A 51 -18.06 1.13 -2.70
C ARG A 51 -19.58 1.22 -2.84
N SER A 52 -20.29 0.10 -2.86
CA SER A 52 -21.76 0.09 -2.91
C SER A 52 -22.43 0.46 -1.58
N SER A 53 -21.65 0.59 -0.49
CA SER A 53 -22.15 0.89 0.85
C SER A 53 -21.25 1.89 1.56
N GLU A 54 -21.82 3.01 2.00
CA GLU A 54 -21.12 4.04 2.77
C GLU A 54 -20.45 3.46 4.04
N THR A 55 -21.11 2.51 4.71
CA THR A 55 -20.56 1.83 5.88
C THR A 55 -19.31 1.01 5.54
N LEU A 56 -19.34 0.26 4.44
CA LEU A 56 -18.20 -0.56 4.01
C LEU A 56 -17.06 0.30 3.48
N ASP A 57 -17.36 1.42 2.83
CA ASP A 57 -16.37 2.38 2.36
C ASP A 57 -15.64 3.03 3.54
N ALA A 58 -16.38 3.52 4.54
CA ALA A 58 -15.81 4.06 5.77
C ALA A 58 -14.94 3.03 6.53
N TRP A 59 -15.39 1.78 6.60
CA TRP A 59 -14.62 0.69 7.18
C TRP A 59 -13.35 0.37 6.38
N THR A 60 -13.41 0.46 5.05
CA THR A 60 -12.26 0.26 4.16
C THR A 60 -11.21 1.36 4.37
N LEU A 61 -11.63 2.62 4.50
CA LEU A 61 -10.73 3.73 4.86
C LEU A 61 -10.06 3.49 6.22
N HIS A 62 -10.79 2.98 7.21
CA HIS A 62 -10.21 2.62 8.51
C HIS A 62 -9.13 1.53 8.38
N ILE A 63 -9.34 0.54 7.50
CA ILE A 63 -8.33 -0.48 7.22
C ILE A 63 -7.08 0.13 6.58
N TYR A 64 -7.23 1.08 5.66
CA TYR A 64 -6.07 1.74 5.05
C TYR A 64 -5.20 2.44 6.08
N VAL A 65 -5.79 3.10 7.09
CA VAL A 65 -5.05 3.70 8.20
C VAL A 65 -4.28 2.65 9.02
N ARG A 66 -4.82 1.43 9.17
CA ARG A 66 -4.11 0.34 9.86
C ARG A 66 -2.87 -0.11 9.07
N TYR A 67 -2.95 -0.17 7.74
CA TYR A 67 -1.78 -0.49 6.91
C TYR A 67 -0.76 0.64 6.89
N GLU A 68 -1.18 1.89 6.88
CA GLU A 68 -0.29 3.05 7.03
C GLU A 68 0.60 2.89 8.28
N LEU A 69 -0.01 2.58 9.43
CA LEU A 69 0.73 2.40 10.68
C LEU A 69 1.67 1.19 10.63
N ALA A 70 1.20 0.06 10.09
CA ALA A 70 2.04 -1.13 9.97
C ALA A 70 3.23 -0.93 9.02
N ILE A 71 3.05 -0.22 7.90
CA ILE A 71 4.14 0.16 6.99
C ILE A 71 5.12 1.06 7.73
N ALA A 72 4.62 2.08 8.45
CA ALA A 72 5.46 3.01 9.21
C ALA A 72 6.35 2.29 10.24
N GLU A 73 5.79 1.33 10.98
CA GLU A 73 6.53 0.50 11.93
C GLU A 73 7.62 -0.33 11.25
N LEU A 74 7.33 -0.93 10.09
CA LEU A 74 8.26 -1.78 9.36
C LEU A 74 9.41 -1.02 8.70
N ILE A 75 9.18 0.23 8.28
CA ILE A 75 10.22 1.04 7.62
C ILE A 75 11.03 1.89 8.60
N ALA A 76 10.53 2.15 9.81
CA ALA A 76 11.22 2.99 10.79
C ALA A 76 12.68 2.58 11.05
N PRO A 77 13.04 1.28 11.16
CA PRO A 77 14.44 0.87 11.35
C PRO A 77 15.38 1.25 10.19
N ARG A 78 14.84 1.50 8.99
CA ARG A 78 15.61 1.89 7.79
C ARG A 78 15.89 3.39 7.74
N MET A 79 15.42 4.16 8.72
CA MET A 79 15.57 5.62 8.75
C MET A 79 16.56 6.01 9.84
N SER A 80 17.64 6.70 9.46
CA SER A 80 18.59 7.26 10.42
C SER A 80 18.00 8.49 11.12
N GLN A 81 18.36 8.67 12.40
CA GLN A 81 18.07 9.90 13.17
C GLN A 81 16.57 10.19 13.35
N LEU A 82 15.73 9.17 13.53
CA LEU A 82 14.34 9.39 13.94
C LEU A 82 14.29 9.94 15.37
N ALA A 83 13.64 11.08 15.54
CA ALA A 83 13.22 11.54 16.86
C ALA A 83 12.03 10.70 17.37
N PRO A 84 11.77 10.66 18.69
CA PRO A 84 10.51 10.14 19.20
C PRO A 84 9.33 10.86 18.52
N HIS A 85 8.35 10.10 18.01
CA HIS A 85 7.20 10.60 17.25
C HIS A 85 7.54 11.36 15.96
N ASP A 86 8.70 11.08 15.35
CA ASP A 86 9.02 11.58 14.01
C ASP A 86 7.91 11.18 13.02
N PRO A 87 7.33 12.14 12.28
CA PRO A 87 6.20 11.88 11.41
C PRO A 87 6.60 11.18 10.10
N ARG A 88 7.88 11.15 9.73
CA ARG A 88 8.33 10.68 8.41
C ARG A 88 7.93 9.23 8.10
N PRO A 89 8.08 8.24 9.01
CA PRO A 89 7.63 6.87 8.74
C PRO A 89 6.12 6.80 8.46
N ARG A 90 5.32 7.54 9.24
CA ARG A 90 3.87 7.60 9.07
C ARG A 90 3.47 8.31 7.78
N LEU A 91 4.18 9.36 7.40
CA LEU A 91 3.97 10.06 6.13
C LEU A 91 4.19 9.14 4.92
N ILE A 92 5.27 8.34 4.93
CA ILE A 92 5.53 7.35 3.88
C ILE A 92 4.40 6.32 3.81
N GLY A 93 3.98 5.77 4.97
CA GLY A 93 2.86 4.83 5.03
C GLY A 93 1.56 5.42 4.50
N ALA A 94 1.25 6.67 4.86
CA ALA A 94 0.04 7.37 4.43
C ALA A 94 0.04 7.62 2.92
N LEU A 95 1.17 8.06 2.36
CA LEU A 95 1.33 8.28 0.92
C LEU A 95 1.21 6.96 0.15
N ALA A 96 1.79 5.87 0.66
CA ALA A 96 1.65 4.56 0.03
C ALA A 96 0.18 4.11 -0.05
N MET A 97 -0.57 4.26 1.05
CA MET A 97 -1.99 3.89 1.08
C MET A 97 -2.87 4.83 0.25
N ALA A 98 -2.53 6.12 0.19
CA ALA A 98 -3.19 7.07 -0.70
C ALA A 98 -2.98 6.68 -2.18
N THR A 99 -1.74 6.33 -2.57
CA THR A 99 -1.42 5.86 -3.92
C THR A 99 -2.23 4.62 -4.28
N ILE A 100 -2.35 3.64 -3.38
CA ILE A 100 -3.15 2.43 -3.63
C ILE A 100 -4.62 2.76 -3.84
N ARG A 101 -5.19 3.61 -2.98
CA ARG A 101 -6.60 4.02 -3.09
C ARG A 101 -6.88 4.71 -4.42
N ILE A 102 -6.03 5.67 -4.80
CA ILE A 102 -6.15 6.40 -6.07
C ILE A 102 -6.01 5.45 -7.27
N ALA A 103 -4.99 4.58 -7.26
CA ALA A 103 -4.76 3.62 -8.34
C ALA A 103 -5.92 2.63 -8.49
N LEU A 104 -6.55 2.22 -7.39
CA LEU A 104 -7.73 1.36 -7.39
C LEU A 104 -8.95 2.07 -8.00
N ASP A 105 -9.21 3.33 -7.62
CA ASP A 105 -10.30 4.13 -8.18
C ASP A 105 -10.12 4.33 -9.70
N ASP A 106 -8.90 4.65 -10.13
CA ASP A 106 -8.56 4.82 -11.53
C ASP A 106 -8.69 3.52 -12.32
N TRP A 107 -8.21 2.41 -11.78
CA TRP A 107 -8.29 1.10 -12.43
C TRP A 107 -9.73 0.59 -12.55
N LEU A 108 -10.58 0.84 -11.56
CA LEU A 108 -12.01 0.53 -11.66
C LEU A 108 -12.68 1.34 -12.76
N SER A 109 -12.31 2.61 -12.91
CA SER A 109 -12.92 3.54 -13.86
C SER A 109 -12.41 3.37 -15.31
N GLN A 110 -11.12 3.12 -15.48
CA GLN A 110 -10.42 3.16 -16.76
C GLN A 110 -9.87 1.80 -17.21
N GLY A 111 -9.84 0.80 -16.34
CA GLY A 111 -9.17 -0.48 -16.59
C GLY A 111 -7.64 -0.35 -16.66
N GLY A 112 -7.00 -1.30 -17.34
CA GLY A 112 -5.54 -1.41 -17.45
C GLY A 112 -4.90 -2.17 -16.28
N SER A 113 -3.61 -1.96 -16.06
CA SER A 113 -2.84 -2.66 -15.02
C SER A 113 -2.82 -1.89 -13.70
N LEU A 114 -3.52 -2.40 -12.68
CA LEU A 114 -3.44 -1.87 -11.31
C LEU A 114 -2.03 -1.94 -10.73
N PRO A 115 -1.29 -3.08 -10.81
CA PRO A 115 0.07 -3.16 -10.28
C PRO A 115 1.01 -2.09 -10.86
N GLU A 116 0.89 -1.82 -12.16
CA GLU A 116 1.72 -0.82 -12.81
C GLU A 116 1.38 0.61 -12.34
N ARG A 117 0.08 0.93 -12.18
CA ARG A 117 -0.35 2.22 -11.61
C ARG A 117 0.18 2.42 -10.20
N VAL A 118 0.09 1.39 -9.34
CA VAL A 118 0.62 1.44 -7.97
C VAL A 118 2.13 1.64 -7.99
N ARG A 119 2.87 0.87 -8.81
CA ARG A 119 4.33 0.98 -8.93
C ARG A 119 4.76 2.38 -9.36
N GLN A 120 4.13 2.94 -10.39
CA GLN A 120 4.42 4.29 -10.88
C GLN A 120 4.11 5.35 -9.83
N GLY A 121 2.94 5.24 -9.17
CA GLY A 121 2.55 6.19 -8.13
C GLY A 121 3.46 6.15 -6.91
N LEU A 122 3.93 4.97 -6.50
CA LEU A 122 4.87 4.83 -5.38
C LEU A 122 6.26 5.35 -5.75
N ALA A 123 6.73 5.06 -6.97
CA ALA A 123 8.02 5.57 -7.46
C ALA A 123 8.04 7.11 -7.59
N ALA A 124 6.88 7.75 -7.71
CA ALA A 124 6.77 9.21 -7.71
C ALA A 124 6.88 9.83 -6.30
N ILE A 125 6.80 9.04 -5.23
CA ILE A 125 6.93 9.53 -3.86
C ILE A 125 8.40 9.84 -3.59
N THR A 126 8.72 11.12 -3.53
CA THR A 126 10.03 11.61 -3.07
C THR A 126 9.84 12.39 -1.78
N ILE A 127 10.43 11.91 -0.69
CA ILE A 127 10.46 12.59 0.60
C ILE A 127 11.93 12.82 0.95
N THR A 128 12.37 14.06 0.82
CA THR A 128 13.71 14.53 1.19
C THR A 128 13.78 14.93 2.65
#